data_AF-A0A2V6FD58-F1
#
_entry.id   AF-A0A2V6FD58-F1
#
_cell.length_a   1.000
_cell.length_b   1.000
_cell.length_c   1.000
_cell.angle_alpha   90.00
_cell.angle_beta   90.00
_cell.angle_gamma   90.00
#
_symmetry.space_group_name_H-M   'P 1'
#
loop_
_entity.id
_entity.type
_entity.pdbx_description
1 polymer ?
#
loop_
_entity_poly.entity_id
_entity_poly.type
_entity_poly.pdbx_seq_one_letter_code
_entity_poly.pdbx_strand_id
1 'polypeptide(L)'
;MLRLIVYFVAALSIIHSTRSNGANEFNVSEDDERIVISSPTLDAVVRKKGYVTGVAAGSFLDKRSGFRDAGYGLDIVDWIMEPGSDEAYRNQLKGDLVYL
;
A
#
# COMPACT_ATOMS: atom_id res chain seq x y z
N MET A 1 -26.06 -35.15 -32.14
CA MET A 1 -25.07 -34.09 -32.38
C MET A 1 -25.52 -32.80 -31.69
N LEU A 2 -25.51 -32.80 -30.36
CA LEU A 2 -26.10 -31.74 -29.53
C LEU A 2 -25.34 -31.61 -28.18
N ARG A 3 -24.04 -31.85 -28.19
CA ARG A 3 -23.17 -31.77 -26.99
C ARG A 3 -21.89 -30.97 -27.21
N LEU A 4 -21.70 -30.39 -28.39
CA LEU A 4 -20.44 -29.71 -28.77
C LEU A 4 -20.54 -28.18 -28.83
N ILE A 5 -21.71 -27.58 -28.61
CA ILE A 5 -21.92 -26.12 -28.68
C ILE A 5 -21.87 -25.46 -27.29
N VAL A 6 -21.82 -26.24 -26.20
CA VAL A 6 -21.87 -25.71 -24.83
C VAL A 6 -20.52 -25.18 -24.34
N TYR A 7 -19.40 -25.51 -24.99
CA TYR A 7 -18.07 -25.16 -24.48
C TYR A 7 -17.43 -23.90 -25.09
N PHE A 8 -18.09 -23.23 -26.03
CA PHE A 8 -17.52 -21.99 -26.62
C PHE A 8 -18.00 -20.69 -25.95
N VAL A 9 -19.04 -20.75 -25.11
CA VAL A 9 -19.59 -19.56 -24.42
C VAL A 9 -19.03 -19.40 -23.00
N ALA A 10 -18.39 -20.44 -22.44
CA ALA A 10 -17.84 -20.43 -21.08
C ALA A 10 -16.38 -19.92 -20.98
N ALA A 11 -15.78 -19.47 -22.09
CA ALA A 11 -14.44 -18.87 -22.12
C ALA A 11 -14.46 -17.34 -22.22
N LEU A 12 -15.65 -16.71 -22.18
CA LEU A 12 -15.80 -15.26 -22.02
C LEU A 12 -15.91 -14.88 -20.53
N SER A 13 -15.21 -15.62 -19.69
CA SER A 13 -15.10 -15.31 -18.27
C SER A 13 -14.18 -14.11 -18.10
N ILE A 14 -14.79 -13.01 -17.67
CA ILE A 14 -14.20 -12.04 -16.75
C ILE A 14 -13.15 -11.12 -17.39
N ILE A 15 -13.60 -10.27 -18.32
CA ILE A 15 -13.08 -8.89 -18.37
C ILE A 15 -14.25 -7.99 -17.99
N HIS A 16 -14.59 -7.99 -16.70
CA HIS A 16 -15.35 -6.88 -16.14
C HIS A 16 -14.40 -5.68 -16.06
N SER A 17 -14.16 -5.01 -17.18
CA SER A 17 -13.68 -3.63 -17.13
C SER A 17 -14.82 -2.81 -16.54
N THR A 18 -14.76 -2.59 -15.23
CA THR A 18 -15.55 -1.54 -14.57
C THR A 18 -15.32 -0.25 -15.36
N ARG A 19 -16.39 0.30 -15.94
CA ARG A 19 -16.32 1.62 -16.57
C ARG A 19 -16.05 2.65 -15.48
N SER A 20 -14.83 3.17 -15.51
CA SER A 20 -14.41 4.42 -14.90
C SER A 20 -15.42 5.55 -15.08
N ASN A 21 -15.92 6.10 -13.98
CA ASN A 21 -16.45 7.46 -13.97
C ASN A 21 -15.24 8.41 -13.90
N GLY A 22 -14.85 8.95 -15.05
CA GLY A 22 -13.57 9.60 -15.34
C GLY A 22 -13.22 10.92 -14.64
N ALA A 23 -13.64 11.13 -13.39
CA ALA A 23 -13.22 12.29 -12.60
C ALA A 23 -12.62 11.92 -11.23
N ASN A 24 -12.83 10.69 -10.73
CA ASN A 24 -12.38 10.25 -9.40
C ASN A 24 -11.83 8.82 -9.41
N GLU A 25 -11.40 8.32 -10.57
CA GLU A 25 -11.00 6.93 -10.66
C GLU A 25 -9.56 6.75 -10.17
N PHE A 26 -9.42 5.92 -9.15
CA PHE A 26 -8.15 5.31 -8.82
C PHE A 26 -7.85 4.23 -9.85
N ASN A 27 -6.72 4.34 -10.55
CA ASN A 27 -6.15 3.24 -11.30
C ASN A 27 -5.44 2.30 -10.31
N VAL A 28 -5.85 1.05 -10.30
CA VAL A 28 -5.28 0.02 -9.43
C VAL A 28 -4.76 -1.11 -10.29
N SER A 29 -3.50 -1.49 -10.08
CA SER A 29 -2.89 -2.65 -10.70
C SER A 29 -2.21 -3.52 -9.65
N GLU A 30 -2.28 -4.83 -9.80
CA GLU A 30 -1.71 -5.78 -8.85
C GLU A 30 -0.86 -6.82 -9.58
N ASP A 31 0.29 -7.16 -8.97
CA ASP A 31 1.15 -8.29 -9.33
C ASP A 31 1.41 -9.14 -8.08
N ASP A 32 2.21 -10.21 -8.17
CA ASP A 32 2.49 -11.10 -7.02
C ASP A 32 3.21 -10.43 -5.84
N GLU A 33 3.82 -9.27 -6.05
CA GLU A 33 4.65 -8.56 -5.08
C GLU A 33 3.95 -7.35 -4.45
N ARG A 34 3.05 -6.69 -5.19
CA ARG A 34 2.51 -5.38 -4.80
C ARG A 34 1.18 -5.03 -5.45
N ILE A 35 0.51 -4.06 -4.84
CA ILE A 35 -0.63 -3.32 -5.39
C ILE A 35 -0.18 -1.88 -5.62
N VAL A 36 -0.37 -1.36 -6.83
CA VAL A 36 -0.08 0.03 -7.19
C VAL A 36 -1.40 0.77 -7.32
N ILE A 37 -1.51 1.91 -6.64
CA ILE A 37 -2.70 2.76 -6.61
C ILE A 37 -2.31 4.15 -7.10
N SER A 38 -2.98 4.65 -8.14
CA SER A 38 -2.72 5.96 -8.70
C SER A 38 -4.02 6.72 -8.94
N SER A 39 -4.05 8.01 -8.64
CA SER A 39 -5.15 8.92 -8.96
C SER A 39 -4.61 10.27 -9.43
N PRO A 40 -5.46 11.22 -9.83
CA PRO A 40 -5.00 12.57 -10.16
C PRO A 40 -4.30 13.29 -8.99
N THR A 41 -4.54 12.88 -7.74
CA THR A 41 -4.04 13.61 -6.55
C THR A 41 -3.11 12.80 -5.67
N LEU A 42 -3.10 11.46 -5.78
CA LEU A 42 -2.32 10.59 -4.92
C LEU A 42 -1.68 9.46 -5.72
N ASP A 43 -0.48 9.04 -5.32
CA ASP A 43 0.07 7.71 -5.65
C ASP A 43 0.44 6.97 -4.35
N ALA A 44 0.30 5.65 -4.36
CA ALA A 44 0.76 4.76 -3.30
C ALA A 44 1.07 3.36 -3.83
N VAL A 45 1.97 2.63 -3.16
CA VAL A 45 2.21 1.20 -3.44
C VAL A 45 2.01 0.43 -2.15
N VAL A 46 1.18 -0.62 -2.16
CA VAL A 46 1.09 -1.58 -1.05
C VAL A 46 2.01 -2.76 -1.35
N ARG A 47 2.91 -3.12 -0.43
CA ARG A 47 3.74 -4.34 -0.55
C ARG A 47 3.00 -5.54 0.04
N LYS A 48 2.96 -6.65 -0.70
CA LYS A 48 2.38 -7.92 -0.24
C LYS A 48 3.38 -8.81 0.50
N LYS A 49 4.68 -8.55 0.31
CA LYS A 49 5.78 -9.34 0.87
C LYS A 49 6.82 -8.43 1.53
N GLY A 50 7.55 -8.98 2.49
CA GLY A 50 8.63 -8.29 3.21
C GLY A 50 8.20 -7.70 4.54
N TYR A 51 9.05 -6.84 5.09
CA TYR A 51 8.94 -6.33 6.46
C TYR A 51 7.71 -5.42 6.72
N VAL A 52 7.11 -4.85 5.68
CA VAL A 52 5.99 -3.91 5.79
C VAL A 52 4.81 -4.42 4.98
N THR A 53 3.77 -4.94 5.64
CA THR A 53 2.44 -5.12 5.03
C THR A 53 1.70 -3.79 5.14
N GLY A 54 1.88 -2.92 4.15
CA GLY A 54 1.42 -1.54 4.21
C GLY A 54 1.88 -0.72 3.01
N VAL A 55 1.79 0.61 3.10
CA VAL A 55 2.27 1.51 2.04
C VAL A 55 3.79 1.49 2.03
N ALA A 56 4.40 1.16 0.89
CA ALA A 56 5.82 0.99 0.71
C ALA A 56 6.57 2.31 0.93
N ALA A 57 7.76 2.22 1.53
CA ALA A 57 8.68 3.34 1.72
C ALA A 57 8.84 4.22 0.48
N GLY A 58 8.66 5.52 0.66
CA GLY A 58 8.85 6.54 -0.38
C GLY A 58 7.83 6.46 -1.52
N SER A 59 6.83 5.58 -1.43
CA SER A 59 5.85 5.37 -2.50
C SER A 59 4.61 6.23 -2.37
N PHE A 60 4.31 6.75 -1.18
CA PHE A 60 3.19 7.64 -0.98
C PHE A 60 3.55 9.02 -1.53
N LEU A 61 2.77 9.53 -2.48
CA LEU A 61 2.94 10.86 -3.06
C LEU A 61 1.61 11.60 -3.02
N ASP A 62 1.56 12.73 -2.34
CA ASP A 62 0.52 13.74 -2.56
C ASP A 62 0.93 14.64 -3.72
N LYS A 63 0.25 14.48 -4.86
CA LYS A 63 0.56 15.22 -6.09
C LYS A 63 0.19 16.70 -5.99
N ARG A 64 -0.70 17.08 -5.06
CA ARG A 64 -1.09 18.49 -4.88
C ARG A 64 0.00 19.29 -4.19
N SER A 65 0.61 18.71 -3.15
CA SER A 65 1.68 19.36 -2.37
C SER A 65 3.09 18.98 -2.84
N GLY A 66 3.23 17.88 -3.59
CA GLY A 66 4.52 17.27 -3.93
C GLY A 66 5.15 16.48 -2.78
N PHE A 67 4.46 16.34 -1.65
CA PHE A 67 4.96 15.61 -0.49
C PHE A 67 5.10 14.11 -0.78
N ARG A 68 6.25 13.54 -0.42
CA ARG A 68 6.46 12.09 -0.33
C ARG A 68 6.61 11.67 1.13
N ASP A 69 6.15 10.46 1.47
CA ASP A 69 6.37 9.94 2.81
C ASP A 69 7.85 9.99 3.19
N ALA A 70 8.13 10.57 4.36
CA ALA A 70 9.49 10.83 4.85
C ALA A 70 10.13 9.61 5.53
N GLY A 71 9.42 8.48 5.57
CA GLY A 71 9.80 7.31 6.37
C GLY A 71 10.06 6.06 5.53
N TYR A 72 10.11 4.92 6.22
CA TYR A 72 10.28 3.59 5.62
C TYR A 72 8.95 2.97 5.16
N GLY A 73 7.94 3.79 4.91
CA GLY A 73 6.58 3.39 4.56
C GLY A 73 5.59 3.63 5.69
N LEU A 74 4.30 3.48 5.39
CA LEU A 74 3.25 3.45 6.41
C LEU A 74 3.08 1.99 6.85
N ASP A 75 3.66 1.66 8.00
CA ASP A 75 3.51 0.35 8.60
C ASP A 75 2.21 0.31 9.41
N ILE A 76 1.36 -0.68 9.13
CA ILE A 76 0.18 -0.94 9.96
C ILE A 76 0.65 -1.86 11.08
N VAL A 77 1.17 -1.25 12.14
CA VAL A 77 1.57 -1.97 13.34
C VAL A 77 0.38 -2.05 14.28
N ASP A 78 -0.14 -3.27 14.51
CA ASP A 78 -1.10 -3.53 15.58
C ASP A 78 -0.34 -3.65 16.91
N TRP A 79 0.17 -2.52 17.41
CA TRP A 79 0.67 -2.42 18.76
C TRP A 79 -0.14 -1.40 19.55
N ILE A 80 -0.88 -1.89 20.54
CA ILE A 80 -1.03 -1.16 21.79
C ILE A 80 0.41 -1.01 22.33
N MET A 81 1.05 0.11 21.99
CA MET A 81 2.17 0.61 22.77
C MET A 81 1.58 1.03 24.11
N GLU A 82 1.64 0.16 25.11
CA GLU A 82 1.51 0.63 26.48
C GLU A 82 2.58 1.72 26.67
N PRO A 83 2.26 2.90 27.24
CA PRO A 83 3.26 3.93 27.46
C PRO A 83 4.39 3.38 28.35
N GLY A 84 5.47 2.93 27.72
CA GLY A 84 6.67 2.46 28.39
C GLY A 84 7.49 3.66 28.86
N SER A 85 7.68 3.79 30.17
CA SER A 85 8.58 4.78 30.76
C SER A 85 10.04 4.40 30.50
N ASP A 86 10.85 5.37 30.08
CA ASP A 86 12.30 5.20 29.92
C ASP A 86 13.07 5.41 31.24
N GLU A 87 12.40 5.72 32.35
CA GLU A 87 13.01 6.11 33.63
C GLU A 87 14.09 5.15 34.13
N ALA A 88 13.87 3.83 34.00
CA ALA A 88 14.84 2.82 34.44
C ALA A 88 16.15 2.82 33.62
N TYR A 89 16.10 3.33 32.39
CA TYR A 89 17.22 3.31 31.44
C TYR A 89 17.77 4.71 31.12
N ARG A 90 17.07 5.79 31.51
CA ARG A 90 17.42 7.18 31.20
C ARG A 90 18.83 7.58 31.60
N ASN A 91 19.30 7.08 32.75
CA ASN A 91 20.64 7.36 33.27
C ASN A 91 21.75 6.47 32.65
N GLN A 92 21.39 5.50 31.83
CA GLN A 92 22.33 4.60 31.14
C GLN A 92 22.68 5.09 29.73
N LEU A 93 21.91 6.05 29.20
CA LEU A 93 22.16 6.69 27.92
C LEU A 93 23.36 7.64 28.05
N LYS A 94 24.35 7.48 27.16
CA LYS A 94 25.51 8.38 27.10
C LYS A 94 25.22 9.51 26.11
N GLY A 95 24.92 10.69 26.66
CA GLY A 95 24.63 11.89 25.87
C GLY A 95 23.20 11.92 25.33
N ASP A 96 22.87 12.99 24.60
CA ASP A 96 21.58 13.12 23.95
C ASP A 96 21.45 12.12 22.80
N LEU A 97 20.24 11.58 22.59
CA LEU A 97 19.94 10.79 21.41
C LEU A 97 20.16 11.68 20.18
N VAL A 98 21.19 11.37 19.40
CA VAL A 98 21.46 12.06 18.14
C VAL A 98 20.40 11.61 17.15
N TYR A 99 19.39 12.46 16.92
CA TYR A 99 18.49 12.30 15.79
C TYR A 99 19.26 12.69 14.53
N LEU A 100 19.64 11.67 13.73
CA LEU A 100 20.22 11.83 12.39
C LEU A 100 19.12 12.05 11.36
#